data_AF-A0A7C1MRK1-F1
#
_entry.id   AF-A0A7C1MRK1-F1
#
_cell.length_a   1.000
_cell.length_b   1.000
_cell.length_c   1.000
_cell.angle_alpha   90.00
_cell.angle_beta   90.00
_cell.angle_gamma   90.00
#
_symmetry.space_group_name_H-M   'P 1'
#
loop_
_entity.id
_entity.type
_entity.pdbx_description
1 polymer ?
#
loop_
_entity_poly.entity_id
_entity_poly.type
_entity_poly.pdbx_seq_one_letter_code
_entity_poly.pdbx_strand_id
1 'polypeptide(L)'
;MNTRHAGLARTGIKVASFLDRKMNSIGLQKISVLWIAVLLAVMVSPSYADSAEFNSLYGELLARYWRPAVRIHGTRTTVFDYTQMKQDAQNANSLFNRTLRAIEQVDPTQLQGTNAAKAFWINAYNFAAMRLVIDHYPVDSIRSLSISLIKYPWSKKAIRIGNNRYSLTQIEKDILLRQFNDPRIVFAVSCAAVSCPDRTAKPFMAEYLD
;
A
#
# COMPACT_ATOMS: atom_id res chain seq x y z
N MET A 1 88.83 3.76 21.58
CA MET A 1 88.62 5.19 21.88
C MET A 1 87.22 5.59 21.43
N ASN A 2 86.50 6.29 22.32
CA ASN A 2 85.20 6.99 22.22
C ASN A 2 84.95 7.73 20.87
N THR A 3 83.74 8.09 20.39
CA THR A 3 82.36 8.23 20.94
C THR A 3 81.39 8.60 19.79
N ARG A 4 80.06 8.52 20.06
CA ARG A 4 78.88 9.20 19.42
C ARG A 4 78.27 8.45 18.21
N HIS A 5 76.96 8.28 18.01
CA HIS A 5 75.75 8.97 18.48
C HIS A 5 74.53 8.02 18.56
N ALA A 6 73.63 8.32 19.50
CA ALA A 6 72.27 7.78 19.61
C ALA A 6 71.25 8.69 18.91
N GLY A 7 70.14 8.11 18.43
CA GLY A 7 68.89 8.85 18.24
C GLY A 7 68.04 8.37 17.06
N LEU A 8 66.84 7.83 17.36
CA LEU A 8 65.54 8.08 16.69
C LEU A 8 64.58 6.90 16.94
N ALA A 9 63.86 6.92 18.07
CA ALA A 9 62.67 6.09 18.29
C ALA A 9 61.79 6.60 19.44
N ARG A 10 61.45 7.90 19.50
CA ARG A 10 60.55 8.43 20.55
C ARG A 10 59.74 9.65 20.09
N THR A 11 58.77 9.44 19.20
CA THR A 11 57.79 10.51 18.89
C THR A 11 56.34 10.01 18.76
N GLY A 12 56.08 8.71 18.59
CA GLY A 12 54.72 8.17 18.44
C GLY A 12 53.93 7.89 19.73
N ILE A 13 54.61 7.68 20.88
CA ILE A 13 53.97 7.14 22.11
C ILE A 13 53.32 8.23 22.99
N LYS A 14 53.71 9.50 22.82
CA LYS A 14 53.21 10.61 23.68
C LYS A 14 51.89 11.24 23.23
N VAL A 15 51.49 11.09 21.97
CA VAL A 15 50.23 11.69 21.48
C VAL A 15 49.02 10.84 21.90
N ALA A 16 49.15 9.51 21.83
CA ALA A 16 48.09 8.58 22.25
C ALA A 16 47.79 8.68 23.75
N SER A 17 48.82 8.78 24.60
CA SER A 17 48.64 8.86 26.05
C SER A 17 48.13 10.22 26.55
N PHE A 18 48.27 11.30 25.78
CA PHE A 18 47.72 12.62 26.14
C PHE A 18 46.22 12.73 25.79
N LEU A 19 45.80 12.14 24.68
CA LEU A 19 44.39 12.13 24.27
C LEU A 19 43.54 11.23 25.18
N ASP A 20 44.08 10.08 25.57
CA ASP A 20 43.38 9.11 26.44
C ASP A 20 43.18 9.68 27.87
N ARG A 21 44.16 10.43 28.38
CA ARG A 21 44.08 11.08 29.70
C ARG A 21 43.07 12.23 29.75
N LYS A 22 42.85 12.92 28.63
CA LYS A 22 41.89 14.03 28.52
C LYS A 22 40.46 13.53 28.31
N MET A 23 40.29 12.34 27.72
CA MET A 23 38.98 11.67 27.58
C MET A 23 38.46 11.05 28.88
N ASN A 24 39.35 10.71 29.83
CA ASN A 24 38.94 10.17 31.14
C ASN A 24 38.68 11.23 32.24
N SER A 25 39.05 12.50 32.04
CA SER A 25 38.88 13.54 33.07
C SER A 25 37.53 14.26 33.01
N ILE A 26 36.73 14.00 31.98
CA ILE A 26 35.40 14.55 31.78
C ILE A 26 34.48 13.34 31.78
N GLY A 27 33.78 13.07 32.89
CA GLY A 27 32.99 11.84 33.11
C GLY A 27 31.85 11.63 32.10
N LEU A 28 32.18 11.23 30.88
CA LEU A 28 31.27 11.10 29.74
C LEU A 28 31.36 9.71 29.09
N GLN A 29 31.74 8.68 29.84
CA GLN A 29 31.84 7.31 29.29
C GLN A 29 30.55 6.49 29.31
N LYS A 30 29.36 7.07 29.59
CA LYS A 30 28.10 6.30 29.63
C LYS A 30 26.89 6.88 28.89
N ILE A 31 27.04 7.94 28.10
CA ILE A 31 25.88 8.55 27.40
C ILE A 31 25.90 8.29 25.88
N SER A 32 27.00 7.78 25.32
CA SER A 32 27.21 7.85 23.86
C SER A 32 26.78 6.63 23.04
N VAL A 33 26.23 5.58 23.65
CA VAL A 33 25.83 4.36 22.90
C VAL A 33 24.31 4.12 22.95
N LEU A 34 23.58 4.70 23.90
CA LEU A 34 22.14 4.49 24.02
C LEU A 34 21.30 5.36 23.07
N TRP A 35 21.85 6.43 22.49
CA TRP A 35 21.12 7.30 21.56
C TRP A 35 21.15 6.86 20.10
N ILE A 36 22.08 5.97 19.72
CA ILE A 36 22.16 5.44 18.35
C ILE A 36 21.15 4.28 18.14
N ALA A 37 20.74 3.60 19.22
CA ALA A 37 19.72 2.55 19.17
C ALA A 37 18.27 3.07 19.22
N VAL A 38 18.04 4.29 19.73
CA VAL A 38 16.69 4.92 19.79
C VAL A 38 16.36 5.71 18.52
N LEU A 39 17.36 5.96 17.66
CA LEU A 39 17.18 6.40 16.27
C LEU A 39 17.04 5.23 15.28
N LEU A 40 16.58 4.07 15.75
CA LEU A 40 15.77 3.15 14.92
C LEU A 40 14.42 3.82 14.67
N ALA A 41 14.45 4.94 13.94
CA ALA A 41 13.28 5.49 13.32
C ALA A 41 12.68 4.36 12.49
N VAL A 42 11.45 3.99 12.81
CA VAL A 42 10.61 3.12 12.00
C VAL A 42 10.54 3.77 10.61
N MET A 43 11.47 3.41 9.73
CA MET A 43 11.37 3.74 8.31
C MET A 43 10.25 2.85 7.79
N VAL A 44 9.01 3.34 7.93
CA VAL A 44 7.89 2.84 7.14
C VAL A 44 8.36 2.93 5.70
N SER A 45 8.52 1.78 5.05
CA SER A 45 9.06 1.78 3.69
C SER A 45 8.15 2.66 2.81
N PRO A 46 8.70 3.36 1.79
CA PRO A 46 7.91 4.27 0.96
C PRO A 46 6.62 3.63 0.44
N SER A 47 6.67 2.35 0.07
CA SER A 47 5.50 1.59 -0.37
C SER A 47 4.39 1.47 0.68
N TYR A 48 4.71 1.33 1.97
CA TYR A 48 3.67 1.34 3.01
C TYR A 48 3.03 2.72 3.16
N ALA A 49 3.81 3.80 3.04
CA ALA A 49 3.28 5.17 3.04
C ALA A 49 2.38 5.42 1.82
N ASP A 50 2.83 5.01 0.63
CA ASP A 50 2.04 5.11 -0.61
C ASP A 50 0.74 4.29 -0.51
N SER A 51 0.80 3.10 0.09
CA SER A 51 -0.39 2.27 0.33
C SER A 51 -1.38 2.93 1.28
N ALA A 52 -0.88 3.68 2.28
CA ALA A 52 -1.70 4.43 3.22
C ALA A 52 -2.34 5.65 2.55
N GLU A 53 -1.61 6.36 1.69
CA GLU A 53 -2.17 7.46 0.88
C GLU A 53 -3.28 6.94 -0.05
N PHE A 54 -3.03 5.84 -0.77
CA PHE A 54 -4.06 5.19 -1.57
C PHE A 54 -5.31 4.84 -0.75
N ASN A 55 -5.14 4.21 0.41
CA ASN A 55 -6.25 3.83 1.28
C ASN A 55 -7.03 5.06 1.79
N SER A 56 -6.34 6.16 2.11
CA SER A 56 -6.99 7.41 2.52
C SER A 56 -7.86 7.97 1.40
N LEU A 57 -7.29 8.14 0.20
CA LEU A 57 -8.02 8.68 -0.96
C LEU A 57 -9.17 7.75 -1.38
N TYR A 58 -8.96 6.45 -1.31
CA TYR A 58 -10.01 5.47 -1.57
C TYR A 58 -11.13 5.54 -0.53
N GLY A 59 -10.81 5.79 0.75
CA GLY A 59 -11.80 6.04 1.78
C GLY A 59 -12.63 7.29 1.53
N GLU A 60 -11.99 8.40 1.13
CA GLU A 60 -12.69 9.62 0.70
C GLU A 60 -13.59 9.35 -0.52
N LEU A 61 -13.11 8.54 -1.48
CA LEU A 61 -13.87 8.16 -2.67
C LEU A 61 -15.13 7.39 -2.27
N LEU A 62 -14.99 6.36 -1.42
CA LEU A 62 -16.13 5.60 -0.93
C LEU A 62 -17.14 6.52 -0.25
N ALA A 63 -16.68 7.38 0.67
CA ALA A 63 -17.56 8.30 1.40
C ALA A 63 -18.31 9.27 0.47
N ARG A 64 -17.63 9.84 -0.53
CA ARG A 64 -18.21 10.82 -1.47
C ARG A 64 -19.33 10.23 -2.33
N TYR A 65 -19.13 9.02 -2.85
CA TYR A 65 -20.05 8.41 -3.80
C TYR A 65 -20.96 7.35 -3.20
N TRP A 66 -20.84 7.06 -1.90
CA TRP A 66 -21.76 6.18 -1.20
C TRP A 66 -23.20 6.67 -1.33
N ARG A 67 -24.13 5.73 -1.49
CA ARG A 67 -25.57 5.99 -1.49
C ARG A 67 -26.27 4.99 -0.56
N PRO A 68 -27.45 5.34 -0.01
CA PRO A 68 -28.25 4.40 0.76
C PRO A 68 -28.49 3.10 -0.02
N ALA A 69 -28.42 1.96 0.67
CA ALA A 69 -28.64 0.67 0.05
C ALA A 69 -30.04 0.59 -0.58
N VAL A 70 -30.13 0.03 -1.78
CA VAL A 70 -31.37 -0.14 -2.55
C VAL A 70 -31.68 -1.62 -2.73
N ARG A 71 -32.90 -1.95 -3.18
CA ARG A 71 -33.25 -3.32 -3.60
C ARG A 71 -33.24 -3.41 -5.12
N ILE A 72 -32.38 -4.28 -5.66
CA ILE A 72 -32.31 -4.60 -7.08
C ILE A 72 -32.69 -6.07 -7.24
N HIS A 73 -33.77 -6.35 -7.97
CA HIS A 73 -34.33 -7.71 -8.12
C HIS A 73 -34.55 -8.46 -6.79
N GLY A 74 -35.00 -7.74 -5.74
CA GLY A 74 -35.25 -8.31 -4.41
C GLY A 74 -34.01 -8.38 -3.50
N THR A 75 -32.81 -8.24 -4.04
CA THR A 75 -31.56 -8.21 -3.26
C THR A 75 -31.29 -6.79 -2.76
N ARG A 76 -31.20 -6.63 -1.43
CA ARG A 76 -30.71 -5.38 -0.84
C ARG A 76 -29.21 -5.31 -1.07
N THR A 77 -28.74 -4.23 -1.68
CA THR A 77 -27.31 -4.04 -1.98
C THR A 77 -26.85 -2.61 -1.80
N THR A 78 -25.59 -2.45 -1.39
CA THR A 78 -24.86 -1.19 -1.39
C THR A 78 -24.67 -0.70 -2.82
N VAL A 79 -24.94 0.59 -3.05
CA VAL A 79 -24.73 1.23 -4.35
C VAL A 79 -23.87 2.48 -4.23
N PHE A 80 -23.16 2.78 -5.30
CA PHE A 80 -22.36 4.00 -5.45
C PHE A 80 -22.93 4.83 -6.60
N ASP A 81 -22.77 6.15 -6.51
CA ASP A 81 -23.15 7.08 -7.57
C ASP A 81 -22.12 7.05 -8.71
N TYR A 82 -22.18 6.00 -9.53
CA TYR A 82 -21.30 5.83 -10.67
C TYR A 82 -21.51 6.90 -11.75
N THR A 83 -22.72 7.48 -11.84
CA THR A 83 -23.00 8.62 -12.74
C THR A 83 -22.14 9.82 -12.35
N GLN A 84 -22.23 10.27 -11.09
CA GLN A 84 -21.44 11.40 -10.61
C GLN A 84 -19.94 11.08 -10.65
N MET A 85 -19.54 9.86 -10.26
CA MET A 85 -18.12 9.46 -10.29
C MET A 85 -17.56 9.48 -11.71
N LYS A 86 -18.32 9.04 -12.72
CA LYS A 86 -17.92 9.09 -14.14
C LYS A 86 -17.78 10.53 -14.64
N GLN A 87 -18.70 11.41 -14.24
CA GLN A 87 -18.64 12.83 -14.58
C GLN A 87 -17.42 13.49 -13.94
N ASP A 88 -17.23 13.31 -12.63
CA ASP A 88 -16.08 13.86 -11.89
C ASP A 88 -14.76 13.34 -12.47
N ALA A 89 -14.69 12.08 -12.88
CA ALA A 89 -13.51 11.46 -13.48
C ALA A 89 -13.05 12.13 -14.80
N GLN A 90 -13.87 12.97 -15.44
CA GLN A 90 -13.44 13.76 -16.60
C GLN A 90 -12.41 14.85 -16.22
N ASN A 91 -12.39 15.29 -14.96
CA ASN A 91 -11.38 16.20 -14.46
C ASN A 91 -10.13 15.42 -14.02
N ALA A 92 -8.96 15.76 -14.58
CA ALA A 92 -7.68 15.11 -14.27
C ALA A 92 -7.30 15.16 -12.78
N ASN A 93 -7.78 16.17 -12.04
CA ASN A 93 -7.53 16.37 -10.62
C ASN A 93 -8.68 15.86 -9.72
N SER A 94 -9.66 15.17 -10.28
CA SER A 94 -10.74 14.56 -9.51
C SER A 94 -10.22 13.55 -8.49
N LEU A 95 -11.04 13.30 -7.46
CA LEU A 95 -10.73 12.32 -6.42
C LEU A 95 -10.47 10.92 -7.02
N PHE A 96 -11.23 10.52 -8.03
CA PHE A 96 -11.02 9.25 -8.74
C PHE A 96 -9.64 9.18 -9.39
N ASN A 97 -9.26 10.19 -10.17
CA ASN A 97 -7.96 10.21 -10.87
C ASN A 97 -6.78 10.36 -9.91
N ARG A 98 -6.93 11.09 -8.79
CA ARG A 98 -5.94 11.14 -7.71
C ARG A 98 -5.77 9.77 -7.04
N THR A 99 -6.87 9.08 -6.73
CA THR A 99 -6.84 7.72 -6.16
C THR A 99 -6.16 6.73 -7.11
N LEU A 100 -6.44 6.85 -8.41
CA LEU A 100 -5.79 6.03 -9.45
C LEU A 100 -4.28 6.29 -9.53
N ARG A 101 -3.84 7.54 -9.45
CA ARG A 101 -2.39 7.85 -9.41
C ARG A 101 -1.73 7.32 -8.15
N ALA A 102 -2.39 7.40 -7.00
CA ALA A 102 -1.85 6.93 -5.72
C ALA A 102 -1.59 5.42 -5.75
N ILE A 103 -2.55 4.60 -6.20
CA ILE A 103 -2.33 3.15 -6.30
C ILE A 103 -1.25 2.78 -7.33
N GLU A 104 -1.04 3.61 -8.37
CA GLU A 104 0.02 3.41 -9.35
C GLU A 104 1.43 3.66 -8.79
N GLN A 105 1.57 4.47 -7.72
CA GLN A 105 2.86 4.71 -7.05
C GLN A 105 3.29 3.57 -6.14
N VAL A 106 2.34 2.80 -5.60
CA VAL A 106 2.64 1.71 -4.66
C VAL A 106 3.55 0.67 -5.31
N ASP A 107 4.68 0.36 -4.69
CA ASP A 107 5.52 -0.78 -5.07
C ASP A 107 5.00 -2.07 -4.40
N PRO A 108 4.26 -2.93 -5.14
CA PRO A 108 3.64 -4.12 -4.55
C PRO A 108 4.65 -5.18 -4.12
N THR A 109 5.92 -5.11 -4.56
CA THR A 109 6.93 -6.12 -4.20
C THR A 109 7.31 -6.05 -2.72
N GLN A 110 7.10 -4.90 -2.09
CA GLN A 110 7.35 -4.66 -0.66
C GLN A 110 6.15 -5.03 0.24
N LEU A 111 5.01 -5.39 -0.35
CA LEU A 111 3.77 -5.70 0.38
C LEU A 111 3.52 -7.20 0.41
N GLN A 112 4.03 -7.89 1.43
CA GLN A 112 3.91 -9.34 1.56
C GLN A 112 3.66 -9.75 3.02
N GLY A 113 2.82 -10.77 3.21
CA GLY A 113 2.70 -11.52 4.47
C GLY A 113 2.14 -10.77 5.69
N THR A 114 1.85 -9.47 5.58
CA THR A 114 1.31 -8.64 6.68
C THR A 114 -0.17 -8.34 6.48
N ASN A 115 -0.88 -8.02 7.56
CA ASN A 115 -2.27 -7.55 7.46
C ASN A 115 -2.39 -6.22 6.71
N ALA A 116 -1.34 -5.38 6.74
CA ALA A 116 -1.26 -4.19 5.88
C ALA A 116 -1.22 -4.56 4.39
N ALA A 117 -0.42 -5.55 4.01
CA ALA A 117 -0.43 -6.08 2.64
C ALA A 117 -1.79 -6.70 2.28
N LYS A 118 -2.40 -7.49 3.18
CA LYS A 118 -3.74 -8.08 2.98
C LYS A 118 -4.79 -7.00 2.73
N ALA A 119 -4.84 -5.98 3.59
CA ALA A 119 -5.75 -4.83 3.48
C ALA A 119 -5.56 -4.08 2.15
N PHE A 120 -4.31 -3.77 1.80
CA PHE A 120 -3.97 -3.12 0.53
C PHE A 120 -4.52 -3.90 -0.66
N TRP A 121 -4.25 -5.21 -0.74
CA TRP A 121 -4.66 -6.01 -1.89
C TRP A 121 -6.18 -6.19 -2.00
N ILE A 122 -6.90 -6.28 -0.87
CA ILE A 122 -8.37 -6.28 -0.86
C ILE A 122 -8.91 -4.95 -1.39
N ASN A 123 -8.37 -3.82 -0.90
CA ASN A 123 -8.77 -2.48 -1.34
C ASN A 123 -8.44 -2.25 -2.83
N ALA A 124 -7.27 -2.71 -3.29
CA ALA A 124 -6.82 -2.65 -4.67
C ALA A 124 -7.77 -3.42 -5.60
N TYR A 125 -8.19 -4.63 -5.23
CA TYR A 125 -9.20 -5.40 -5.97
C TYR A 125 -10.50 -4.61 -6.09
N ASN A 126 -11.03 -4.14 -4.95
CA ASN A 126 -12.32 -3.46 -4.90
C ASN A 126 -12.30 -2.14 -5.68
N PHE A 127 -11.21 -1.38 -5.61
CA PHE A 127 -11.04 -0.18 -6.43
C PHE A 127 -10.91 -0.51 -7.93
N ALA A 128 -10.15 -1.54 -8.30
CA ALA A 128 -10.04 -2.00 -9.68
C ALA A 128 -11.40 -2.42 -10.26
N ALA A 129 -12.26 -3.08 -9.46
CA ALA A 129 -13.62 -3.41 -9.88
C ALA A 129 -14.47 -2.15 -10.14
N MET A 130 -14.38 -1.10 -9.29
CA MET A 130 -15.07 0.18 -9.57
C MET A 130 -14.56 0.83 -10.83
N ARG A 131 -13.24 0.83 -11.03
CA ARG A 131 -12.63 1.39 -12.23
C ARG A 131 -13.20 0.72 -13.48
N LEU A 132 -13.34 -0.60 -13.50
CA LEU A 132 -13.95 -1.29 -14.64
C LEU A 132 -15.38 -0.82 -14.93
N VAL A 133 -16.18 -0.53 -13.89
CA VAL A 133 -17.51 0.08 -14.06
C VAL A 133 -17.39 1.45 -14.69
N ILE A 134 -16.55 2.32 -14.13
CA ILE A 134 -16.36 3.70 -14.59
C ILE A 134 -15.86 3.74 -16.04
N ASP A 135 -14.89 2.89 -16.38
CA ASP A 135 -14.31 2.82 -17.72
C ASP A 135 -15.35 2.47 -18.78
N HIS A 136 -16.42 1.75 -18.41
CA HIS A 136 -17.47 1.30 -19.33
C HIS A 136 -18.87 1.87 -19.02
N TYR A 137 -18.97 2.89 -18.18
CA TYR A 137 -20.26 3.47 -17.80
C TYR A 137 -20.92 4.24 -18.97
N PRO A 138 -22.25 4.14 -19.18
CA PRO A 138 -23.23 3.36 -18.42
C PRO A 138 -23.21 1.87 -18.75
N VAL A 139 -23.35 1.01 -17.73
CA VAL A 139 -23.43 -0.44 -17.92
C VAL A 139 -24.37 -1.09 -16.91
N ASP A 140 -25.20 -2.02 -17.38
CA ASP A 140 -26.20 -2.69 -16.56
C ASP A 140 -25.58 -3.68 -15.55
N SER A 141 -24.41 -4.24 -15.88
CA SER A 141 -23.68 -5.18 -15.02
C SER A 141 -22.23 -5.33 -15.45
N ILE A 142 -21.31 -5.48 -14.51
CA ILE A 142 -19.94 -5.94 -14.83
C ILE A 142 -19.97 -7.34 -15.48
N ARG A 143 -21.03 -8.12 -15.24
CA ARG A 143 -21.28 -9.38 -15.94
C ARG A 143 -21.87 -9.17 -17.34
N SER A 144 -22.59 -8.07 -17.59
CA SER A 144 -23.05 -7.66 -18.92
C SER A 144 -21.96 -6.94 -19.72
N LEU A 145 -20.84 -6.55 -19.08
CA LEU A 145 -19.53 -6.44 -19.73
C LEU A 145 -19.02 -7.82 -20.15
N SER A 146 -19.77 -8.47 -21.04
CA SER A 146 -19.16 -9.17 -22.14
C SER A 146 -18.41 -8.10 -22.94
N ILE A 147 -17.19 -7.78 -22.51
CA ILE A 147 -16.24 -6.95 -23.27
C ILE A 147 -15.93 -7.77 -24.52
N SER A 148 -16.82 -7.63 -25.49
CA SER A 148 -16.95 -8.28 -26.79
C SER A 148 -15.81 -9.26 -27.09
N LEU A 149 -16.13 -10.57 -27.08
CA LEU A 149 -15.33 -11.71 -27.58
C LEU A 149 -14.51 -12.59 -26.59
N ILE A 150 -14.46 -12.34 -25.26
CA ILE A 150 -13.67 -13.21 -24.33
C ILE A 150 -14.49 -13.65 -23.10
N LYS A 151 -14.48 -14.96 -22.83
CA LYS A 151 -15.23 -15.68 -21.77
C LYS A 151 -15.07 -15.17 -20.31
N TYR A 152 -14.13 -14.26 -19.99
CA TYR A 152 -13.82 -13.86 -18.61
C TYR A 152 -13.33 -12.39 -18.49
N PRO A 153 -14.22 -11.40 -18.28
CA PRO A 153 -13.82 -9.98 -18.17
C PRO A 153 -12.85 -9.71 -17.02
N TRP A 154 -12.95 -10.49 -15.94
CA TRP A 154 -12.11 -10.44 -14.73
C TRP A 154 -10.63 -10.76 -14.97
N SER A 155 -10.32 -11.40 -16.10
CA SER A 155 -8.97 -11.77 -16.50
C SER A 155 -8.26 -10.68 -17.32
N LYS A 156 -8.98 -9.62 -17.74
CA LYS A 156 -8.35 -8.46 -18.37
C LYS A 156 -7.58 -7.64 -17.34
N LYS A 157 -6.47 -7.04 -17.78
CA LYS A 157 -5.66 -6.14 -16.97
C LYS A 157 -6.48 -4.88 -16.62
N ALA A 158 -6.99 -4.85 -15.39
CA ALA A 158 -7.93 -3.86 -14.90
C ALA A 158 -7.23 -2.65 -14.26
N ILE A 159 -6.05 -2.86 -13.68
CA ILE A 159 -5.36 -1.81 -12.92
C ILE A 159 -3.85 -1.89 -13.06
N ARG A 160 -3.17 -0.75 -13.00
CA ARG A 160 -1.72 -0.65 -12.86
C ARG A 160 -1.40 -0.38 -11.40
N ILE A 161 -0.48 -1.15 -10.84
CA ILE A 161 0.02 -1.01 -9.46
C ILE A 161 1.54 -1.12 -9.54
N GLY A 162 2.22 -0.04 -9.17
CA GLY A 162 3.63 0.13 -9.49
C GLY A 162 3.88 -0.03 -10.99
N ASN A 163 4.84 -0.89 -11.34
CA ASN A 163 5.20 -1.13 -12.74
C ASN A 163 4.38 -2.21 -13.45
N ASN A 164 3.51 -2.92 -12.72
CA ASN A 164 2.80 -4.07 -13.24
C ASN A 164 1.32 -3.76 -13.47
N ARG A 165 0.72 -4.48 -14.43
CA ARG A 165 -0.72 -4.49 -14.62
C ARG A 165 -1.30 -5.77 -14.04
N TYR A 166 -2.44 -5.65 -13.36
CA TYR A 166 -3.11 -6.76 -12.69
C TYR A 166 -4.55 -6.90 -13.18
N SER A 167 -5.00 -8.14 -13.29
CA SER A 167 -6.42 -8.45 -13.42
C SER A 167 -7.04 -8.71 -12.05
N LEU A 168 -8.38 -8.68 -11.96
CA LEU A 168 -9.08 -9.04 -10.73
C LEU A 168 -8.76 -10.47 -10.31
N THR A 169 -8.77 -11.41 -11.27
CA THR A 169 -8.42 -12.82 -11.03
C THR A 169 -7.00 -12.97 -10.46
N GLN A 170 -6.03 -12.21 -10.95
CA GLN A 170 -4.66 -12.29 -10.45
C GLN A 170 -4.55 -11.76 -9.02
N ILE A 171 -5.23 -10.65 -8.69
CA ILE A 171 -5.22 -10.11 -7.33
C ILE A 171 -5.89 -11.10 -6.37
N GLU A 172 -7.04 -11.67 -6.73
CA GLU A 172 -7.76 -12.60 -5.88
C GLU A 172 -7.04 -13.94 -5.72
N LYS A 173 -6.73 -14.62 -6.83
CA LYS A 173 -6.21 -16.00 -6.78
C LYS A 173 -4.73 -16.06 -6.57
N ASP A 174 -3.95 -15.28 -7.31
CA ASP A 174 -2.50 -15.45 -7.35
C ASP A 174 -1.79 -14.68 -6.22
N ILE A 175 -2.43 -13.64 -5.70
CA ILE A 175 -1.90 -12.83 -4.61
C ILE A 175 -2.65 -13.12 -3.32
N LEU A 176 -3.93 -12.75 -3.23
CA LEU A 176 -4.67 -12.81 -1.97
C LEU A 176 -4.82 -14.24 -1.43
N LEU A 177 -5.43 -15.16 -2.20
CA LEU A 177 -5.68 -16.52 -1.74
C LEU A 177 -4.37 -17.32 -1.56
N ARG A 178 -3.38 -17.15 -2.45
CA ARG A 178 -2.09 -17.85 -2.34
C ARG A 178 -1.22 -17.35 -1.19
N GLN A 179 -1.14 -16.04 -0.96
CA GLN A 179 -0.23 -15.49 0.06
C GLN A 179 -0.80 -15.59 1.48
N PHE A 180 -2.12 -15.46 1.64
CA PHE A 180 -2.73 -15.37 2.97
C PHE A 180 -3.49 -16.64 3.39
N ASN A 181 -3.80 -17.54 2.45
CA ASN A 181 -4.53 -18.79 2.72
C ASN A 181 -5.81 -18.58 3.55
N ASP A 182 -6.52 -17.47 3.32
CA ASP A 182 -7.67 -17.04 4.10
C ASP A 182 -8.94 -17.09 3.22
N PRO A 183 -9.84 -18.06 3.43
CA PRO A 183 -11.04 -18.19 2.60
C PRO A 183 -12.02 -17.02 2.78
N ARG A 184 -11.92 -16.25 3.86
CA ARG A 184 -12.79 -15.08 4.11
C ARG A 184 -12.57 -13.98 3.08
N ILE A 185 -11.42 -13.99 2.39
CA ILE A 185 -11.08 -13.05 1.33
C ILE A 185 -12.15 -13.02 0.23
N VAL A 186 -12.76 -14.16 -0.11
CA VAL A 186 -13.82 -14.24 -1.14
C VAL A 186 -15.04 -13.38 -0.78
N PHE A 187 -15.27 -13.13 0.51
CA PHE A 187 -16.32 -12.22 1.00
C PHE A 187 -15.87 -10.76 1.10
N ALA A 188 -14.56 -10.53 1.21
CA ALA A 188 -13.97 -9.19 1.30
C ALA A 188 -13.78 -8.53 -0.08
N VAL A 189 -13.60 -9.35 -1.13
CA VAL A 189 -13.51 -8.88 -2.50
C VAL A 189 -14.89 -8.90 -3.16
N SER A 190 -15.34 -7.75 -3.64
CA SER A 190 -16.63 -7.59 -4.32
C SER A 190 -16.39 -7.24 -5.77
N CYS A 191 -16.85 -8.15 -6.64
CA CYS A 191 -16.81 -7.98 -8.08
C CYS A 191 -17.75 -6.86 -8.59
N ALA A 192 -18.40 -6.10 -7.69
CA ALA A 192 -19.38 -5.05 -7.94
C ALA A 192 -20.60 -5.47 -8.78
N ALA A 193 -20.90 -6.77 -8.84
CA ALA A 193 -22.20 -7.28 -9.24
C ALA A 193 -23.18 -7.24 -8.05
N VAL A 194 -24.49 -7.11 -8.32
CA VAL A 194 -25.56 -7.16 -7.30
C VAL A 194 -25.55 -8.48 -6.52
N SER A 195 -25.06 -9.56 -7.13
CA SER A 195 -24.92 -10.88 -6.48
C SER A 195 -23.62 -11.03 -5.66
N CYS A 196 -22.71 -10.06 -5.72
CA CYS A 196 -21.47 -10.09 -4.95
C CYS A 196 -21.72 -9.54 -3.53
N PRO A 197 -20.87 -9.87 -2.54
CA PRO A 197 -20.96 -9.31 -1.20
C PRO A 197 -21.04 -7.78 -1.23
N ASP A 198 -21.86 -7.23 -0.34
CA ASP A 198 -22.00 -5.78 -0.20
C ASP A 198 -20.68 -5.16 0.24
N ARG A 199 -20.30 -4.08 -0.44
CA ARG A 199 -19.09 -3.34 -0.10
C ARG A 199 -19.32 -2.52 1.17
N THR A 200 -18.26 -2.42 1.94
CA THR A 200 -18.19 -1.55 3.12
C THR A 200 -18.06 -0.09 2.71
N ALA A 201 -18.56 0.81 3.57
CA ALA A 201 -18.43 2.26 3.36
C ALA A 201 -17.01 2.79 3.63
N LYS A 202 -16.13 1.92 4.16
CA LYS A 202 -14.75 2.24 4.51
C LYS A 202 -13.82 1.20 3.90
N PRO A 203 -12.57 1.57 3.58
CA PRO A 203 -11.56 0.60 3.15
C PRO A 203 -11.24 -0.39 4.27
N PHE A 204 -10.71 -1.56 3.91
CA PHE A 204 -10.15 -2.51 4.86
C PHE A 204 -8.87 -1.93 5.46
N MET A 205 -8.73 -2.01 6.79
CA MET A 205 -7.55 -1.56 7.53
C MET A 205 -6.86 -2.75 8.18
N ALA A 206 -5.54 -2.68 8.32
CA ALA A 206 -4.72 -3.78 8.83
C ALA A 206 -5.13 -4.22 10.24
N GLU A 207 -5.54 -3.26 11.06
CA GLU A 207 -5.91 -3.44 12.47
C GLU A 207 -7.20 -4.23 12.66
N TYR A 208 -8.03 -4.34 11.61
CA TYR A 208 -9.29 -5.08 11.61
C TYR A 208 -9.23 -6.38 10.82
N LEU A 209 -8.03 -6.80 10.42
CA LEU A 209 -7.78 -8.09 9.81
C LEU A 209 -7.03 -8.96 10.81
N ASP A 210 -7.49 -10.19 11.00
CA ASP A 210 -6.89 -11.24 11.83
C ASP A 210 -6.26 -12.35 10.97
#